data_AF-A0A937ZG48-F1
#
_entry.id   AF-A0A937ZG48-F1
#
_cell.length_a   1.000
_cell.length_b   1.000
_cell.length_c   1.000
_cell.angle_alpha   90.00
_cell.angle_beta   90.00
_cell.angle_gamma   90.00
#
_symmetry.space_group_name_H-M   'P 1'
#
loop_
_entity.id
_entity.type
_entity.pdbx_description
1 polymer ?
#
loop_
_entity_poly.entity_id
_entity_poly.type
_entity_poly.pdbx_seq_one_letter_code
_entity_poly.pdbx_strand_id
1 'polypeptide(L)' 'MKIKCTDISFGPTPYEAVVTIGTVGGESEELVVDRDLVEDGRLDVAPVGRSNGHILVELPRESATGRWRVWVDSPDD' A
#
# COMPACT_ATOMS: atom_id res chain seq x y z
N MET A 1 -7.28 7.21 1.50
CA MET A 1 -6.09 8.09 1.33
C MET A 1 -5.18 7.39 0.36
N LYS A 2 -4.49 8.10 -0.53
CA LYS A 2 -3.71 7.46 -1.58
C LYS A 2 -2.22 7.43 -1.23
N ILE A 3 -1.62 6.25 -1.27
CA ILE A 3 -0.17 6.05 -1.10
C ILE A 3 0.47 5.63 -2.41
N LYS A 4 1.71 6.06 -2.66
CA LYS A 4 2.43 5.71 -3.89
C LYS A 4 2.79 4.23 -3.90
N CYS A 5 2.47 3.54 -5.00
CA CYS A 5 3.00 2.20 -5.27
C CYS A 5 4.37 2.34 -5.93
N THR A 6 5.33 1.53 -5.50
CA THR A 6 6.66 1.44 -6.11
C THR A 6 6.67 0.55 -7.35
N ASP A 7 5.83 -0.48 -7.37
CA ASP A 7 5.59 -1.35 -8.51
C ASP A 7 4.11 -1.74 -8.58
N ILE A 8 3.61 -1.93 -9.81
CA ILE A 8 2.26 -2.44 -10.09
C ILE A 8 2.36 -3.45 -11.21
N SER A 9 1.93 -4.67 -10.92
CA SER A 9 2.00 -5.83 -11.82
C SER A 9 0.66 -6.55 -11.92
N PHE A 10 0.54 -7.47 -12.89
CA PHE A 10 -0.69 -8.25 -13.09
C PHE A 10 -0.96 -9.18 -11.91
N GLY A 11 -2.17 -9.12 -11.37
CA GLY A 11 -2.62 -10.04 -10.34
C GLY A 11 -3.02 -11.42 -10.86
N PRO A 12 -3.40 -12.34 -9.95
CA PRO A 12 -3.79 -13.71 -10.30
C PRO A 12 -5.10 -13.79 -11.09
N THR A 13 -5.94 -12.75 -11.03
CA THR A 13 -7.15 -12.60 -11.84
C THR A 13 -7.11 -11.31 -12.65
N PRO A 14 -7.92 -11.17 -13.73
CA PRO A 14 -7.96 -9.96 -14.54
C PRO A 14 -8.44 -8.70 -13.78
N TYR A 15 -9.09 -8.87 -12.63
CA TYR A 15 -9.57 -7.77 -11.78
C TYR A 15 -8.59 -7.42 -10.67
N GLU A 16 -7.51 -8.17 -10.53
CA GLU A 16 -6.53 -7.97 -9.47
C GLU A 16 -5.23 -7.38 -10.01
N ALA A 17 -4.54 -6.66 -9.13
CA ALA A 17 -3.19 -6.18 -9.30
C ALA A 17 -2.34 -6.62 -8.11
N VAL A 18 -1.09 -6.94 -8.38
CA VAL A 18 -0.06 -7.04 -7.34
C VAL A 18 0.55 -5.65 -7.24
N VAL A 19 0.48 -5.05 -6.06
CA VAL A 19 1.09 -3.74 -5.81
C VAL A 19 2.17 -3.89 -4.76
N THR A 20 3.28 -3.19 -4.98
CA THR A 20 4.35 -3.04 -4.00
C THR A 20 4.29 -1.64 -3.43
N ILE A 21 4.35 -1.52 -2.11
CA ILE A 21 4.41 -0.25 -1.39
C ILE A 21 5.67 -0.18 -0.54
N GLY A 22 6.30 0.99 -0.48
CA GLY A 22 7.44 1.24 0.41
C GLY A 22 6.95 1.53 1.82
N THR A 23 7.58 0.91 2.82
CA THR A 23 7.32 1.18 4.25
C THR A 23 8.45 1.98 4.88
N VAL A 24 8.15 2.61 6.02
CA VAL A 24 9.17 3.25 6.88
C VAL A 24 10.15 2.17 7.32
N GLY A 25 11.43 2.36 7.01
CA GLY A 25 12.49 1.36 7.25
C GLY A 25 13.17 0.85 5.97
N GLY A 26 12.68 1.24 4.78
CA GLY A 26 13.26 0.82 3.50
C GLY A 26 12.86 -0.60 3.07
N GLU A 27 12.01 -1.26 3.86
CA GLU A 27 11.30 -2.46 3.46
C GLU A 27 10.19 -2.13 2.46
N SER A 28 9.76 -3.15 1.72
CA SER A 28 8.62 -3.06 0.80
C SER A 28 7.64 -4.17 1.10
N GLU A 29 6.35 -3.85 1.01
CA GLU A 29 5.28 -4.80 1.22
C GLU A 29 4.51 -5.01 -0.08
N GLU A 30 4.29 -6.27 -0.42
CA GLU A 30 3.52 -6.68 -1.58
C GLU A 30 2.13 -7.12 -1.15
N LEU A 31 1.10 -6.71 -1.89
CA LEU A 31 -0.28 -7.14 -1.66
C LEU A 31 -1.06 -7.28 -2.96
N VAL A 32 -1.97 -8.25 -2.98
CA VAL A 32 -2.90 -8.46 -4.10
C VAL A 32 -4.19 -7.71 -3.81
N VAL A 33 -4.51 -6.70 -4.62
CA VAL A 33 -5.67 -5.83 -4.45
C VAL A 33 -6.56 -5.86 -5.68
N ASP A 34 -7.82 -5.43 -5.52
CA ASP A 34 -8.66 -5.14 -6.68
C ASP A 34 -8.09 -3.93 -7.44
N ARG A 35 -8.11 -3.97 -8.77
CA ARG A 35 -7.59 -2.90 -9.63
C ARG A 35 -8.31 -1.57 -9.41
N ASP A 36 -9.57 -1.57 -9.00
CA ASP A 36 -10.33 -0.36 -8.72
C ASP A 36 -9.76 0.43 -7.53
N LEU A 37 -9.02 -0.24 -6.64
CA LEU A 37 -8.32 0.41 -5.53
C LEU A 37 -7.02 1.11 -5.95
N VAL A 38 -6.58 0.92 -7.20
CA VAL A 38 -5.33 1.46 -7.74
C VAL A 38 -5.63 2.50 -8.80
N GLU A 39 -5.30 3.75 -8.52
CA GLU A 39 -5.51 4.88 -9.42
C GLU A 39 -4.23 5.72 -9.54
N ASP A 40 -3.80 6.01 -10.77
CA ASP A 40 -2.61 6.84 -11.06
C ASP A 40 -1.33 6.39 -10.34
N GLY A 41 -1.10 5.08 -10.27
CA GLY A 41 0.08 4.53 -9.59
C GLY A 41 0.00 4.58 -8.06
N ARG A 42 -1.19 4.81 -7.50
CA ARG A 42 -1.42 4.94 -6.06
C ARG A 42 -2.51 3.99 -5.58
N LEU A 43 -2.30 3.43 -4.40
CA LEU A 43 -3.26 2.57 -3.72
C LEU A 43 -4.09 3.39 -2.72
N ASP A 44 -5.41 3.24 -2.74
CA ASP A 44 -6.25 3.80 -1.67
C ASP A 44 -6.22 2.90 -0.42
N VAL A 45 -5.87 3.52 0.72
CA VAL A 45 -5.72 2.90 2.04
C VAL A 45 -6.36 3.77 3.12
N ALA A 46 -6.73 3.14 4.24
CA ALA A 46 -7.32 3.84 5.38
C ALA A 46 -6.23 4.26 6.38
N PRO A 47 -6.05 5.56 6.69
CA PRO A 47 -5.13 5.99 7.72
C PRO A 47 -5.70 5.68 9.11
N VAL A 48 -4.93 5.00 9.95
CA VAL A 48 -5.33 4.60 11.31
C VAL A 48 -4.50 5.28 12.41
N GLY A 49 -3.39 5.93 12.06
CA GLY A 49 -2.56 6.67 13.01
C GLY A 49 -1.51 7.55 12.32
N ARG A 50 -0.94 8.49 13.07
CA ARG A 50 0.17 9.33 12.63
C ARG A 50 1.18 9.45 13.76
N SER A 51 2.48 9.40 13.43
CA SER A 51 3.56 9.54 14.41
C SER A 51 4.86 9.94 13.73
N ASN A 52 5.56 10.94 14.26
CA ASN A 52 6.90 11.36 13.79
C ASN A 52 7.04 11.54 12.26
N GLY A 53 6.06 12.17 11.59
CA GLY A 53 6.08 12.38 10.13
C GLY A 53 5.63 11.17 9.31
N HIS A 54 5.27 10.05 9.95
CA HIS A 54 4.80 8.84 9.28
C HIS A 54 3.31 8.61 9.53
N ILE A 55 2.70 7.84 8.64
CA ILE A 55 1.28 7.48 8.70
C ILE A 55 1.17 5.96 8.81
N LEU A 56 0.48 5.48 9.84
CA LEU A 56 0.08 4.08 9.93
C LEU A 56 -1.17 3.93 9.07
N VAL A 57 -1.10 3.08 8.07
CA VAL A 57 -2.21 2.78 7.18
C VAL A 57 -2.66 1.33 7.36
N GLU A 58 -3.95 1.10 7.23
CA GLU A 58 -4.54 -0.23 7.14
C GLU A 58 -4.67 -0.63 5.67
N LEU A 59 -4.14 -1.81 5.36
CA LEU A 59 -4.14 -2.39 4.03
C LEU A 59 -5.53 -2.96 3.72
N PRO A 60 -5.99 -2.90 2.46
CA PRO A 60 -7.28 -3.47 2.06
C PRO A 60 -7.29 -5.00 2.19
N ARG A 61 -6.12 -5.64 2.17
CA ARG A 61 -5.90 -7.08 2.30
C ARG A 61 -4.58 -7.35 3.02
N GLU A 62 -4.43 -8.56 3.54
CA GLU A 62 -3.19 -9.05 4.12
C GLU A 62 -2.05 -8.99 3.08
N SER A 63 -0.90 -8.43 3.48
CA SER A 63 0.30 -8.43 2.66
C SER A 63 0.91 -9.82 2.55
N ALA A 64 1.84 -10.00 1.61
CA ALA A 64 2.60 -11.24 1.45
C ALA A 64 3.37 -11.66 2.73
N THR A 65 3.66 -10.72 3.64
CA THR A 65 4.32 -11.00 4.92
C THR A 65 3.35 -11.16 6.10
N GLY A 66 2.03 -11.16 5.85
CA GLY A 66 1.02 -11.33 6.89
C GLY A 66 0.64 -10.04 7.63
N ARG A 67 1.06 -8.87 7.11
CA ARG A 67 0.78 -7.58 7.75
C ARG A 67 -0.54 -7.03 7.24
N TRP A 68 -1.32 -6.46 8.15
CA TRP A 68 -2.54 -5.71 7.84
C TRP A 68 -2.36 -4.20 7.96
N ARG A 69 -1.26 -3.78 8.61
CA ARG A 69 -0.97 -2.38 8.89
C ARG A 69 0.51 -2.13 8.71
N VAL A 70 0.81 -1.02 8.06
CA VAL A 70 2.18 -0.63 7.73
C VAL A 70 2.38 0.86 7.95
N TRP A 71 3.57 1.24 8.40
CA TRP A 71 3.96 2.63 8.44
C TRP A 71 4.48 3.04 7.07
N VAL A 72 3.96 4.14 6.54
CA VAL A 72 4.41 4.75 5.28
C VAL A 72 4.85 6.18 5.52
N ASP A 73 5.69 6.69 4.63
CA ASP A 73 6.02 8.12 4.63
C ASP A 73 4.80 8.96 4.27
N SER A 74 4.72 10.17 4.81
CA SER A 74 3.63 11.07 4.48
C SER A 74 3.77 11.53 3.02
N PRO A 75 2.70 11.55 2.22
CA PRO A 75 2.79 11.94 0.81
C PRO A 75 3.08 13.44 0.58
N ASP A 76 3.50 14.19 1.62
CA ASP A 76 3.72 15.64 1.63
C ASP A 76 5.23 16.03 1.70
N ASP A 77 6.16 15.07 1.61
CA ASP A 77 7.62 15.31 1.52
C ASP A 77 8.16 15.13 0.09
#